data_AF-A0A925NRW5-F1
#
_entry.id   AF-A0A925NRW5-F1
#
_cell.length_a   1.000
_cell.length_b   1.000
_cell.length_c   1.000
_cell.angle_alpha   90.00
_cell.angle_beta   90.00
_cell.angle_gamma   90.00
#
_symmetry.space_group_name_H-M   'P 1'
#
loop_
_entity.id
_entity.type
_entity.pdbx_description
1 polymer ?
#
loop_
_entity_poly.entity_id
_entity_poly.type
_entity_poly.pdbx_seq_one_letter_code
_entity_poly.pdbx_strand_id
1 'polypeptide(L)'
;MSESTLIPAERIERRILFWRGQKVLLDRDLAALYGVETRVLNQAVRRNIRRFPEDFMFALNREEILRISQFVTSSRQAELKYSKNVLAFTEQGVAMLSGILTSPRAVEVNIAIMRAFVQLRQLLSTHADLARKLASLESKYDQQFKVVFEAIRELMKPPTAAQKREIGFHSNLSERATKPRSRTRTKASP
;
A
#
# COMPACT_ATOMS: atom_id res chain seq x y z
N MET A 1 -19.36 29.53 -15.55
CA MET A 1 -18.02 28.91 -15.52
C MET A 1 -17.94 28.10 -14.25
N SER A 2 -18.06 26.78 -14.36
CA SER A 2 -18.00 25.87 -13.20
C SER A 2 -16.54 25.56 -12.90
N GLU A 3 -16.07 25.93 -11.71
CA GLU A 3 -14.79 25.51 -11.17
C GLU A 3 -14.73 23.97 -11.17
N SER A 4 -14.07 23.40 -12.18
CA SER A 4 -13.66 22.01 -12.15
C SER A 4 -12.73 21.86 -10.95
N THR A 5 -13.24 21.30 -9.85
CA THR A 5 -12.42 20.91 -8.71
C THR A 5 -11.63 19.69 -9.17
N LEU A 6 -10.59 19.94 -9.96
CA LEU A 6 -9.69 18.92 -10.49
C LEU A 6 -9.05 18.24 -9.28
N ILE A 7 -9.53 17.04 -8.95
CA ILE A 7 -8.83 16.19 -8.00
C ILE A 7 -7.46 15.94 -8.63
N PRO A 8 -6.35 16.39 -8.00
CA PRO A 8 -5.04 16.21 -8.59
C PRO A 8 -4.77 14.72 -8.79
N ALA A 9 -4.22 14.35 -9.94
CA ALA A 9 -3.95 12.96 -10.29
C ALA A 9 -3.08 12.28 -9.21
N GLU A 10 -2.15 13.02 -8.58
CA GLU A 10 -1.31 12.49 -7.51
C GLU A 10 -2.13 12.07 -6.28
N ARG A 11 -3.28 12.71 -6.02
CA ARG A 11 -4.16 12.30 -4.92
C ARG A 11 -4.86 10.99 -5.21
N ILE A 12 -5.08 10.63 -6.46
CA ILE A 12 -5.69 9.35 -6.86
C ILE A 12 -4.63 8.27 -6.86
N GLU A 13 -3.44 8.53 -7.40
CA GLU A 13 -2.32 7.60 -7.42
C GLU A 13 -1.97 7.08 -6.02
N ARG A 14 -1.94 7.96 -5.01
CA ARG A 14 -1.69 7.59 -3.60
C ARG A 14 -2.77 6.70 -2.98
N ARG A 15 -3.92 6.52 -3.64
CA ARG A 15 -5.00 5.63 -3.20
C ARG A 15 -4.98 4.29 -3.94
N ILE A 16 -4.27 4.20 -5.08
CA ILE A 16 -4.14 2.97 -5.84
C ILE A 16 -3.18 2.05 -5.06
N LEU A 17 -3.67 0.87 -4.72
CA LEU A 17 -2.91 -0.17 -4.03
C LEU A 17 -2.53 -1.28 -5.01
N PHE A 18 -1.37 -1.89 -4.82
CA PHE A 18 -1.02 -3.11 -5.53
C PHE A 18 -1.40 -4.32 -4.67
N TRP A 19 -2.41 -5.07 -5.10
CA TRP A 19 -2.94 -6.22 -4.37
C TRP A 19 -3.32 -7.36 -5.30
N ARG A 20 -2.97 -8.60 -4.94
CA ARG A 20 -3.18 -9.81 -5.78
C ARG A 20 -2.70 -9.65 -7.24
N GLY A 21 -1.58 -8.95 -7.45
CA GLY A 21 -1.04 -8.71 -8.78
C GLY A 21 -1.77 -7.63 -9.60
N GLN A 22 -2.77 -6.98 -9.01
CA GLN A 22 -3.59 -5.96 -9.66
C GLN A 22 -3.48 -4.61 -8.95
N LYS A 23 -3.66 -3.54 -9.71
CA LYS A 23 -3.81 -2.19 -9.15
C LYS A 23 -5.28 -1.98 -8.82
N VAL A 24 -5.58 -1.67 -7.56
CA VAL A 24 -6.95 -1.60 -7.06
C VAL A 24 -7.21 -0.33 -6.26
N LEU A 25 -8.46 0.13 -6.30
CA LEU A 25 -9.00 1.14 -5.40
C LEU A 25 -10.03 0.50 -4.46
N LEU A 26 -10.02 0.88 -3.19
CA LEU A 26 -10.99 0.38 -2.22
C LEU A 26 -12.32 1.14 -2.35
N ASP A 27 -13.44 0.47 -2.05
CA ASP A 27 -14.79 1.05 -2.07
C ASP A 27 -14.88 2.39 -1.34
N ARG A 28 -14.28 2.50 -0.16
CA ARG A 28 -14.25 3.71 0.65
C ARG A 28 -13.55 4.87 -0.04
N ASP A 29 -12.49 4.56 -0.76
CA ASP A 29 -11.69 5.56 -1.44
C ASP A 29 -12.41 6.07 -2.67
N LEU A 30 -13.00 5.15 -3.43
CA LEU A 30 -13.89 5.50 -4.53
C LEU A 30 -15.07 6.32 -4.04
N ALA A 31 -15.75 5.90 -2.99
CA ALA A 31 -16.89 6.60 -2.42
C ALA A 31 -16.52 8.04 -2.01
N ALA A 32 -15.38 8.21 -1.31
CA ALA A 32 -14.88 9.53 -0.93
C ALA A 32 -14.54 10.42 -2.15
N LEU A 33 -13.93 9.85 -3.19
CA LEU A 33 -13.64 10.58 -4.44
C LEU A 33 -14.94 11.03 -5.13
N TYR A 34 -15.89 10.11 -5.27
CA TYR A 34 -17.22 10.36 -5.85
C TYR A 34 -18.10 11.29 -5.01
N GLY A 35 -17.78 11.47 -3.73
CA GLY A 35 -18.59 12.27 -2.81
C GLY A 35 -19.89 11.58 -2.40
N VAL A 36 -19.87 10.24 -2.33
CA VAL A 36 -21.00 9.41 -1.88
C VAL A 36 -20.60 8.58 -0.67
N GLU A 37 -21.58 8.06 0.06
CA GLU A 37 -21.29 7.10 1.11
C GLU A 37 -20.85 5.75 0.53
N THR A 38 -19.92 5.07 1.20
CA THR A 38 -19.46 3.73 0.82
C THR A 38 -20.62 2.73 0.69
N ARG A 39 -21.63 2.85 1.57
CA ARG A 39 -22.83 2.00 1.52
C ARG A 39 -23.63 2.22 0.23
N VAL A 40 -23.76 3.47 -0.21
CA VAL A 40 -24.49 3.83 -1.44
C VAL A 40 -23.75 3.29 -2.66
N LEU A 41 -22.43 3.44 -2.72
CA LEU A 41 -21.62 2.86 -3.80
C LEU A 41 -21.78 1.34 -3.84
N ASN A 42 -21.62 0.67 -2.70
CA ASN A 42 -21.74 -0.79 -2.62
C ASN A 42 -23.15 -1.28 -2.95
N GLN A 43 -24.19 -0.50 -2.64
CA GLN A 43 -25.56 -0.80 -3.05
C GLN A 43 -25.74 -0.68 -4.57
N ALA A 44 -25.21 0.36 -5.19
CA ALA A 44 -25.27 0.55 -6.64
C ALA A 44 -24.57 -0.60 -7.38
N VAL A 45 -23.42 -1.05 -6.87
CA VAL A 45 -22.69 -2.21 -7.37
C VAL A 45 -23.52 -3.49 -7.25
N ARG A 46 -24.09 -3.77 -6.07
CA ARG A 46 -24.92 -4.97 -5.85
C ARG A 46 -26.13 -5.04 -6.77
N ARG A 47 -26.79 -3.90 -7.04
CA ARG A 47 -27.89 -3.81 -8.01
C ARG A 47 -27.46 -4.15 -9.45
N ASN A 48 -26.18 -3.98 -9.75
CA ASN A 48 -25.61 -4.17 -11.07
C ASN A 48 -24.55 -5.29 -11.10
N ILE A 49 -24.65 -6.29 -10.21
CA ILE A 49 -23.57 -7.27 -9.99
C ILE A 49 -23.15 -8.04 -11.26
N ARG A 50 -24.05 -8.20 -12.24
CA ARG A 50 -23.76 -8.81 -13.56
C ARG A 50 -22.67 -8.05 -14.35
N ARG A 51 -22.43 -6.79 -14.02
CA ARG A 51 -21.40 -5.92 -14.62
C ARG A 51 -20.04 -6.05 -13.94
N PHE A 52 -19.96 -6.78 -12.84
CA PHE A 52 -18.75 -6.89 -12.01
C PHE A 52 -18.35 -8.36 -11.83
N PRO A 53 -17.70 -8.96 -12.84
CA PRO A 53 -17.03 -10.24 -12.66
C PRO A 53 -15.88 -10.12 -11.64
N GLU A 54 -15.36 -11.27 -11.17
CA GLU A 54 -14.37 -11.33 -10.08
C GLU A 54 -13.05 -10.61 -10.40
N ASP A 55 -12.69 -10.50 -11.68
CA ASP A 55 -11.51 -9.77 -12.16
C ASP A 55 -11.71 -8.25 -12.20
N PHE A 56 -12.95 -7.77 -12.09
CA PHE A 56 -13.28 -6.33 -12.05
C PHE A 56 -13.40 -5.84 -10.61
N MET A 57 -13.91 -6.69 -9.73
CA MET A 57 -14.05 -6.39 -8.32
C MET A 57 -14.03 -7.67 -7.51
N PHE A 58 -13.42 -7.62 -6.33
CA PHE A 58 -13.45 -8.70 -5.36
C PHE A 58 -13.52 -8.17 -3.93
N ALA A 59 -14.05 -9.00 -3.04
CA ALA A 59 -14.04 -8.72 -1.61
C ALA A 59 -12.69 -9.12 -0.99
N LEU A 60 -12.17 -8.28 -0.11
CA LEU A 60 -10.99 -8.58 0.69
C LEU A 60 -11.38 -9.38 1.92
N ASN A 61 -10.59 -10.40 2.25
CA ASN A 61 -10.77 -11.13 3.50
C ASN A 61 -10.19 -10.36 4.69
N ARG A 62 -10.47 -10.84 5.90
CA ARG A 62 -10.08 -10.15 7.15
C ARG A 62 -8.57 -9.95 7.28
N GLU A 63 -7.78 -10.95 6.90
CA GLU A 63 -6.32 -10.88 6.97
C GLU A 63 -5.76 -9.88 5.95
N GLU A 64 -6.33 -9.85 4.75
CA GLU A 64 -5.95 -8.90 3.70
C GLU A 64 -6.24 -7.46 4.14
N ILE A 65 -7.42 -7.20 4.72
CA ILE A 65 -7.78 -5.89 5.27
C ILE A 65 -6.78 -5.46 6.34
N LEU A 66 -6.42 -6.36 7.27
CA LEU A 66 -5.46 -6.07 8.33
C LEU A 66 -4.07 -5.78 7.75
N ARG A 67 -3.62 -6.55 6.76
CA ARG A 67 -2.33 -6.34 6.11
C ARG A 67 -2.29 -4.99 5.41
N ILE A 68 -3.31 -4.65 4.62
CA ILE A 68 -3.41 -3.33 3.95
C ILE A 68 -3.45 -2.20 4.98
N SER A 69 -4.16 -2.39 6.11
CA SER A 69 -4.26 -1.35 7.14
C SER A 69 -2.91 -0.92 7.72
N GLN A 70 -1.87 -1.77 7.65
CA GLN A 70 -0.52 -1.45 8.13
C GLN A 70 0.27 -0.57 7.16
N PHE A 71 -0.13 -0.51 5.88
CA PHE A 71 0.55 0.25 4.83
C PHE A 71 -0.11 1.61 4.53
N VAL A 72 -1.26 1.89 5.15
CA VAL A 72 -1.98 3.16 4.97
C VAL A 72 -1.71 4.11 6.14
N THR A 73 -1.97 5.41 5.93
CA THR A 73 -1.82 6.44 6.96
C THR A 73 -2.66 6.15 8.20
N SER A 74 -2.21 6.60 9.38
CA SER A 74 -2.84 6.27 10.68
C SER A 74 -4.34 6.55 10.76
N SER A 75 -4.82 7.64 10.14
CA SER A 75 -6.25 7.95 10.03
C SER A 75 -7.03 6.87 9.27
N ARG A 76 -6.52 6.46 8.12
CA ARG A 76 -7.11 5.46 7.23
C ARG A 76 -6.97 4.04 7.78
N GLN A 77 -5.89 3.80 8.53
CA GLN A 77 -5.61 2.53 9.19
C GLN A 77 -6.70 2.17 10.19
N ALA A 78 -7.09 3.11 11.06
CA ALA A 78 -8.12 2.88 12.06
C ALA A 78 -9.44 2.49 11.38
N GLU A 79 -9.89 3.30 10.41
CA GLU A 79 -11.10 3.01 9.66
C GLU A 79 -11.05 1.64 8.99
N LEU A 80 -9.96 1.33 8.28
CA LEU A 80 -9.83 0.10 7.52
C LEU A 80 -9.77 -1.13 8.44
N LYS A 81 -9.03 -1.04 9.56
CA LYS A 81 -8.87 -2.12 10.55
C LYS A 81 -10.19 -2.57 11.16
N TYR A 82 -11.17 -1.69 11.35
CA TYR A 82 -12.48 -2.06 11.92
C TYR A 82 -13.54 -2.41 10.87
N SER A 83 -13.17 -2.42 9.58
CA SER A 83 -14.08 -2.81 8.49
C SER A 83 -14.37 -4.31 8.50
N LYS A 84 -15.65 -4.66 8.41
CA LYS A 84 -16.05 -6.06 8.21
C LYS A 84 -15.99 -6.48 6.74
N ASN A 85 -16.36 -5.57 5.84
CA ASN A 85 -16.39 -5.81 4.39
C ASN A 85 -15.70 -4.64 3.69
N VAL A 86 -14.76 -4.97 2.79
CA VAL A 86 -14.06 -4.01 1.94
C VAL A 86 -14.03 -4.61 0.54
N LEU A 87 -14.54 -3.87 -0.43
CA LEU A 87 -14.45 -4.24 -1.84
C LEU A 87 -13.26 -3.53 -2.48
N ALA A 88 -12.52 -4.26 -3.30
CA ALA A 88 -11.44 -3.74 -4.13
C ALA A 88 -11.88 -3.76 -5.59
N PHE A 89 -11.63 -2.67 -6.30
CA PHE A 89 -12.00 -2.47 -7.70
C PHE A 89 -10.76 -2.28 -8.54
N THR A 90 -10.64 -3.05 -9.61
CA THR A 90 -9.63 -2.82 -10.65
C THR A 90 -10.04 -1.63 -11.50
N GLU A 91 -9.17 -1.22 -12.43
CA GLU A 91 -9.49 -0.18 -13.40
C GLU A 91 -10.77 -0.50 -14.19
N GLN A 92 -10.93 -1.75 -14.62
CA GLN A 92 -12.11 -2.21 -15.33
C GLN A 92 -13.36 -2.11 -14.44
N GLY A 93 -13.26 -2.49 -13.17
CA GLY A 93 -14.33 -2.29 -12.19
C GLY A 93 -14.72 -0.82 -12.01
N VAL A 94 -13.74 0.08 -11.94
CA VAL A 94 -13.99 1.52 -11.90
C VAL A 94 -14.65 2.00 -13.20
N ALA A 95 -14.21 1.51 -14.36
CA ALA A 95 -14.84 1.85 -15.63
C ALA A 95 -16.32 1.45 -15.65
N MET A 96 -16.69 0.31 -15.06
CA MET A 96 -18.10 -0.09 -14.93
C MET A 96 -18.92 0.84 -14.03
N LEU A 97 -18.29 1.49 -13.03
CA LEU A 97 -18.97 2.49 -12.21
C LEU A 97 -19.35 3.75 -13.01
N SER A 98 -18.66 4.08 -14.09
CA SER A 98 -18.98 5.25 -14.93
C SER A 98 -20.38 5.18 -15.56
N GLY A 99 -20.85 3.97 -15.88
CA GLY A 99 -22.20 3.74 -16.40
C GLY A 99 -23.28 3.58 -15.33
N ILE A 100 -22.92 3.70 -14.05
CA ILE A 100 -23.83 3.53 -12.90
C ILE A 100 -23.92 4.83 -12.09
N LEU A 101 -22.78 5.47 -11.84
CA LEU A 101 -22.67 6.76 -11.14
C LEU A 101 -22.49 7.87 -12.18
N THR A 102 -23.59 8.55 -12.51
CA THR A 102 -23.66 9.50 -13.63
C THR A 102 -23.73 10.97 -13.19
N SER A 103 -23.49 11.27 -11.90
CA SER A 103 -23.45 12.66 -11.45
C SER A 103 -22.29 13.42 -12.13
N PRO A 104 -22.38 14.75 -12.36
CA PRO A 104 -21.31 15.51 -12.99
C PRO A 104 -19.95 15.30 -12.31
N ARG A 105 -19.95 15.30 -10.97
CA ARG A 105 -18.76 14.98 -10.16
C ARG A 105 -18.25 13.56 -10.43
N ALA A 106 -19.14 12.57 -10.53
CA ALA A 106 -18.71 11.19 -10.76
C ALA A 106 -18.12 10.99 -12.16
N VAL A 107 -18.61 11.71 -13.16
CA VAL A 107 -18.01 11.72 -14.50
C VAL A 107 -16.59 12.27 -14.45
N GLU A 108 -16.36 13.42 -13.81
CA GLU A 108 -15.03 14.03 -13.66
C GLU A 108 -14.06 13.12 -12.90
N VAL A 109 -14.51 12.53 -11.79
CA VAL A 109 -13.71 11.60 -10.98
C VAL A 109 -13.34 10.35 -11.76
N ASN A 110 -14.26 9.77 -12.52
CA ASN A 110 -13.98 8.61 -13.38
C ASN A 110 -12.88 8.94 -14.39
N ILE A 111 -12.98 10.07 -15.07
CA ILE A 111 -11.97 10.52 -16.04
C ILE A 111 -10.60 10.68 -15.36
N ALA A 112 -10.56 11.30 -14.18
CA ALA A 112 -9.32 11.48 -13.42
C ALA A 112 -8.71 10.13 -12.98
N ILE A 113 -9.54 9.18 -12.54
CA ILE A 113 -9.09 7.83 -12.17
C ILE A 113 -8.50 7.11 -13.38
N MET A 114 -9.19 7.11 -14.52
CA MET A 114 -8.69 6.47 -15.75
C MET A 114 -7.33 7.05 -16.18
N ARG A 115 -7.18 8.38 -16.11
CA ARG A 115 -5.90 9.05 -16.39
C ARG A 115 -4.79 8.58 -15.45
N ALA A 116 -5.05 8.49 -14.15
CA ALA A 116 -4.07 8.00 -13.18
C ALA A 116 -3.66 6.55 -13.45
N PHE A 117 -4.59 5.65 -13.81
CA PHE A 117 -4.25 4.27 -14.18
C PHE A 117 -3.40 4.20 -15.46
N VAL A 118 -3.71 5.02 -16.48
CA VAL A 118 -2.91 5.14 -17.71
C VAL A 118 -1.50 5.65 -17.41
N GLN A 119 -1.37 6.74 -16.65
CA GLN A 119 -0.06 7.29 -16.25
C GLN A 119 0.77 6.26 -15.48
N LEU A 120 0.15 5.55 -14.54
CA LEU A 120 0.83 4.52 -13.76
C LEU A 120 1.24 3.30 -14.62
N ARG A 121 0.57 3.02 -15.74
CA ARG A 121 1.05 2.02 -16.72
C ARG A 121 2.23 2.55 -17.54
N GLN A 122 2.15 3.80 -17.99
CA GLN A 122 3.22 4.44 -18.74
C GLN A 122 4.52 4.45 -17.93
N LEU A 123 4.47 4.86 -16.66
CA LEU A 123 5.62 4.82 -15.75
C LEU A 123 6.23 3.42 -15.62
N LEU A 124 5.41 2.37 -15.46
CA LEU A 124 5.92 1.00 -15.41
C LEU A 124 6.52 0.55 -16.74
N SER A 125 5.91 0.93 -17.88
CA SER A 125 6.44 0.60 -19.20
C SER A 125 7.78 1.28 -19.48
N THR A 126 7.97 2.53 -19.06
CA THR A 126 9.25 3.23 -19.19
C THR A 126 10.35 2.57 -18.37
N HIS A 127 10.03 2.03 -17.19
CA HIS A 127 11.00 1.25 -16.40
C HIS A 127 11.29 -0.12 -16.99
N ALA A 128 10.31 -0.77 -17.61
CA ALA A 128 10.52 -2.03 -18.33
C ALA A 128 11.41 -1.84 -19.56
N ASP A 129 11.25 -0.73 -20.30
CA ASP A 129 12.13 -0.37 -21.41
C ASP A 129 13.54 -0.06 -20.94
N LEU A 130 13.69 0.65 -19.81
CA LEU A 130 14.98 0.91 -19.19
C LEU A 130 15.66 -0.39 -18.74
N ALA A 131 14.93 -1.29 -18.07
CA ALA A 131 15.44 -2.59 -17.64
C ALA A 131 15.89 -3.45 -18.84
N ARG A 132 15.10 -3.47 -19.93
CA ARG A 132 15.47 -4.15 -21.17
C ARG A 132 16.70 -3.55 -21.83
N LYS A 133 16.80 -2.21 -21.91
CA LYS A 133 17.98 -1.52 -22.42
C LYS A 133 19.21 -1.81 -21.57
N LEU A 134 19.08 -1.80 -20.24
CA LEU A 134 20.16 -2.14 -19.31
C LEU A 134 20.64 -3.57 -19.53
N ALA A 135 19.74 -4.56 -19.59
CA ALA A 135 20.09 -5.94 -19.88
C ALA A 135 20.76 -6.11 -21.25
N SER A 136 20.32 -5.35 -22.26
CA SER A 136 20.95 -5.36 -23.59
C SER A 136 22.34 -4.73 -23.60
N LEU A 137 22.60 -3.73 -22.73
CA LEU A 137 23.91 -3.13 -22.54
C LEU A 137 24.84 -4.07 -21.77
N GLU A 138 24.34 -4.70 -20.70
CA GLU A 138 25.06 -5.76 -19.95
C GLU A 138 25.50 -6.90 -20.88
N SER A 139 24.64 -7.33 -21.81
CA SER A 139 24.98 -8.38 -22.78
C SER A 139 25.99 -7.93 -23.85
N LYS A 140 26.10 -6.62 -24.13
CA LYS A 140 27.02 -6.07 -25.15
C LYS A 140 28.39 -5.73 -24.58
N TYR A 141 28.48 -5.42 -23.29
CA TYR A 141 29.72 -5.05 -22.61
C TYR A 141 30.14 -6.17 -21.66
N ASP A 142 30.94 -7.09 -22.18
CA ASP A 142 31.40 -8.27 -21.44
C ASP A 142 32.49 -7.93 -20.40
N GLN A 143 32.52 -8.70 -19.31
CA GLN A 143 33.41 -8.75 -18.12
C GLN A 143 34.04 -7.45 -17.53
N GLN A 144 34.58 -6.52 -18.33
CA GLN A 144 35.24 -5.30 -17.88
C GLN A 144 34.32 -4.31 -17.15
N PHE A 145 33.00 -4.39 -17.42
CA PHE A 145 32.01 -3.50 -16.80
C PHE A 145 31.17 -4.17 -15.70
N LYS A 146 31.46 -5.43 -15.33
CA LYS A 146 30.70 -6.16 -14.28
C LYS A 146 30.61 -5.37 -12.98
N VAL A 147 31.73 -4.77 -12.55
CA VAL A 147 31.80 -3.98 -11.30
C VAL A 147 30.88 -2.75 -11.34
N VAL A 148 30.78 -2.09 -12.49
CA VAL A 148 29.91 -0.92 -12.66
C VAL A 148 28.44 -1.33 -12.65
N PHE A 149 28.09 -2.42 -13.34
CA PHE A 149 26.73 -2.94 -13.33
C PHE A 149 26.31 -3.50 -11.96
N GLU A 150 27.23 -4.14 -11.22
CA GLU A 150 27.01 -4.58 -9.84
C GLU A 150 26.74 -3.39 -8.91
N ALA A 151 27.53 -2.33 -9.00
CA ALA A 151 27.32 -1.10 -8.23
C ALA A 151 25.97 -0.44 -8.55
N ILE A 152 25.59 -0.35 -9.84
CA ILE A 152 24.27 0.17 -10.24
C ILE A 152 23.14 -0.71 -9.71
N ARG A 153 23.26 -2.04 -9.79
CA ARG A 153 22.27 -2.98 -9.22
C ARG A 153 22.13 -2.81 -7.71
N GLU A 154 23.23 -2.56 -7.00
CA GLU A 154 23.21 -2.31 -5.57
C GLU A 154 22.41 -1.05 -5.22
N LEU A 155 22.52 0.00 -6.03
CA LEU A 155 21.72 1.23 -5.90
C LEU A 155 20.24 1.03 -6.31
N MET A 156 19.95 0.06 -7.17
CA MET A 156 18.59 -0.29 -7.60
C MET A 156 17.87 -1.25 -6.67
N LYS A 157 18.57 -1.88 -5.71
CA LYS A 157 17.91 -2.68 -4.68
C LYS A 157 16.99 -1.74 -3.88
N PRO A 158 15.67 -2.01 -3.78
CA PRO A 158 14.81 -1.24 -2.89
C PRO A 158 15.45 -1.27 -1.50
N PRO A 159 15.39 -0.19 -0.70
CA PRO A 159 16.07 -0.13 0.59
C PRO A 159 15.70 -1.39 1.35
N THR A 160 16.67 -2.29 1.51
CA THR A 160 16.51 -3.51 2.27
C THR A 160 15.96 -3.05 3.60
N ALA A 161 14.81 -3.56 4.02
CA ALA A 161 14.23 -3.21 5.31
C ALA A 161 15.34 -3.37 6.35
N ALA A 162 15.96 -2.25 6.73
CA ALA A 162 17.08 -2.25 7.63
C ALA A 162 16.54 -2.95 8.87
N GLN A 163 17.21 -4.04 9.25
CA GLN A 163 16.90 -4.82 10.43
C GLN A 163 16.42 -3.85 11.50
N LYS A 164 15.14 -3.99 11.91
CA LYS A 164 14.53 -3.15 12.94
C LYS A 164 15.56 -3.01 14.05
N ARG A 165 16.09 -1.80 14.25
CA ARG A 165 16.84 -1.52 15.47
C ARG A 165 15.88 -1.87 16.60
N GLU A 166 16.24 -2.87 17.40
CA GLU A 166 15.50 -3.18 18.61
C GLU A 166 15.65 -1.96 19.51
N ILE A 167 14.64 -1.09 19.53
CA ILE A 167 14.56 0.01 20.48
C ILE A 167 13.92 -0.59 21.73
N GLY A 168 14.76 -0.99 22.68
CA GLY A 168 14.35 -1.51 23.98
C GLY A 168 15.52 -1.58 24.95
N PHE A 169 15.25 -1.36 26.24
CA PHE A 169 16.24 -1.60 27.30
C PHE A 169 16.36 -3.11 27.50
N HIS A 170 17.51 -3.70 27.15
CA HIS A 170 17.84 -5.05 27.59
C HIS A 170 18.25 -4.97 29.07
N SER A 171 17.34 -5.31 29.97
CA SER A 171 17.71 -5.64 31.35
C SER A 171 18.46 -6.97 31.34
N ASN A 172 19.80 -6.92 31.36
CA ASN A 172 20.63 -8.08 31.67
C ASN A 172 20.36 -8.49 33.12
N LEU A 173 19.33 -9.31 33.32
CA LEU A 173 18.92 -9.86 34.62
C LEU A 173 19.68 -11.13 35.00
N SER A 174 20.85 -11.39 34.42
CA SER A 174 21.64 -12.60 34.67
C SER A 174 22.86 -12.43 35.59
N GLU A 175 23.05 -11.29 36.28
CA GLU A 175 24.20 -11.09 37.19
C GLU A 175 23.86 -10.63 38.62
N ARG A 176 22.61 -10.74 39.06
CA ARG A 176 22.22 -10.44 40.45
C ARG A 176 21.60 -11.62 41.18
N ALA A 177 22.31 -12.74 41.21
CA ALA A 177 22.09 -13.76 42.23
C ALA A 177 23.37 -14.55 42.46
N THR A 178 24.24 -14.07 43.35
CA THR A 178 24.96 -14.89 44.37
C THR A 178 26.03 -14.05 45.06
N LYS A 179 25.75 -13.61 46.28
CA LYS A 179 26.69 -13.66 47.42
C LYS A 179 25.98 -13.14 48.69
N PRO A 180 25.65 -14.02 49.65
CA PRO A 180 25.16 -13.58 50.95
C PRO A 180 26.34 -13.00 51.76
N ARG A 181 26.22 -11.73 52.18
CA ARG A 181 27.16 -11.08 53.11
C ARG A 181 26.86 -11.55 54.53
N SER A 182 27.77 -12.31 55.10
CA SER A 182 27.80 -12.71 56.51
C SER A 182 27.82 -11.48 57.42
N ARG A 183 26.86 -11.41 58.35
CA ARG A 183 26.88 -10.49 59.50
C ARG A 183 27.36 -11.28 60.72
N THR A 184 28.63 -11.10 61.08
CA THR A 184 29.17 -11.50 62.38
C THR A 184 28.53 -10.63 63.47
N ARG A 185 27.81 -11.28 64.39
CA ARG A 185 27.36 -10.69 65.67
C ARG A 185 28.50 -10.81 66.65
N THR A 186 29.09 -9.70 67.06
CA THR A 186 29.92 -9.64 68.26
C THR A 186 29.03 -9.19 69.43
N LYS A 187 28.85 -10.09 70.40
CA LYS A 187 28.20 -9.84 71.69
C LYS A 187 29.15 -9.01 72.57
N ALA A 188 28.60 -8.02 73.27
CA ALA A 188 29.08 -7.62 74.59
C ALA A 188 27.86 -7.30 75.45
N SER A 189 27.77 -7.96 76.60
CA SER A 189 26.86 -7.76 77.72
C SER A 189 27.75 -7.66 78.98
N PRO A 190 27.25 -7.26 80.16
CA PRO A 190 25.96 -6.64 80.49
C PRO A 190 26.07 -5.12 80.76
#